data_AF-A0A0W8E1P8-F1
#
_entry.id   AF-A0A0W8E1P8-F1
#
_cell.length_a   1.000
_cell.length_b   1.000
_cell.length_c   1.000
_cell.angle_alpha   90.00
_cell.angle_beta   90.00
_cell.angle_gamma   90.00
#
_symmetry.space_group_name_H-M   'P 1'
#
loop_
_entity.id
_entity.type
_entity.pdbx_description
1 polymer ?
#
loop_
_entity_poly.entity_id
_entity_poly.type
_entity_poly.pdbx_seq_one_letter_code
_entity_poly.pdbx_strand_id
1 'polypeptide(L)'
;MENILKAISEVPGTIASLESDNLEIKRQCSKLKEQMDGIRKSTWAEVANEKEDGKKVYPNAEMRDIEVERRLAESNDYQENVISLEVFEAQKARNEIKLQQLINQFSVDRYKLRLYTAEKTERAATTFNEGLNTLYHLGKIITTFKAIPEFMPREENCPF
;
A
#
# COMPACT_ATOMS: atom_id res chain seq x y z
N MET A 1 2.35 18.63 9.38
CA MET A 1 2.76 18.40 7.98
C MET A 1 3.97 17.47 7.90
N GLU A 2 4.99 17.65 8.74
CA GLU A 2 6.14 16.71 8.85
C GLU A 2 5.72 15.24 9.05
N ASN A 3 4.74 14.97 9.92
CA ASN A 3 4.24 13.59 10.13
C ASN A 3 3.64 12.96 8.86
N ILE A 4 2.98 13.74 8.01
CA ILE A 4 2.40 13.25 6.74
C ILE A 4 3.51 13.01 5.72
N LEU A 5 4.52 13.88 5.65
CA LEU A 5 5.66 13.71 4.74
C LEU A 5 6.46 12.45 5.11
N LYS A 6 6.73 12.24 6.40
CA LYS A 6 7.39 11.05 6.91
C LYS A 6 6.59 9.78 6.57
N ALA A 7 5.29 9.79 6.84
CA ALA A 7 4.41 8.67 6.50
C ALA A 7 4.42 8.36 4.99
N ILE A 8 4.35 9.37 4.13
CA ILE A 8 4.40 9.18 2.67
C ILE A 8 5.74 8.59 2.22
N SER A 9 6.86 8.92 2.87
CA SER A 9 8.17 8.34 2.52
C SER A 9 8.35 6.88 2.98
N GLU A 10 7.76 6.48 4.11
CA GLU A 10 7.98 5.17 4.73
C GLU A 10 6.98 4.09 4.28
N VAL A 11 5.73 4.51 3.98
CA VAL A 11 4.63 3.59 3.63
C VAL A 11 4.92 2.73 2.40
N PRO A 12 5.52 3.23 1.29
CA PRO A 12 5.86 2.38 0.15
C PRO A 12 6.78 1.20 0.51
N GLY A 13 7.78 1.44 1.38
CA GLY A 13 8.67 0.37 1.84
C GLY A 13 7.94 -0.66 2.70
N THR A 14 7.01 -0.20 3.55
CA THR A 14 6.19 -1.08 4.38
C THR A 14 5.22 -1.92 3.54
N ILE A 15 4.61 -1.32 2.50
CA ILE A 15 3.76 -2.03 1.53
C ILE A 15 4.58 -3.12 0.84
N ALA A 16 5.75 -2.78 0.29
CA ALA A 16 6.60 -3.75 -0.41
C ALA A 16 7.01 -4.93 0.49
N SER A 17 7.35 -4.67 1.77
CA SER A 17 7.66 -5.73 2.74
C SER A 17 6.45 -6.64 2.98
N LEU A 18 5.26 -6.08 3.21
CA LEU A 18 4.04 -6.86 3.44
C LEU A 18 3.62 -7.67 2.21
N GLU A 19 3.82 -7.15 1.00
CA GLU A 19 3.59 -7.88 -0.24
C GLU A 19 4.55 -9.05 -0.40
N SER A 20 5.83 -8.85 -0.07
CA SER A 20 6.83 -9.92 -0.06
C SER A 20 6.48 -11.02 0.95
N ASP A 21 6.10 -10.64 2.18
CA ASP A 21 5.67 -11.58 3.20
C ASP A 21 4.44 -12.38 2.76
N ASN A 22 3.46 -11.73 2.14
CA ASN A 22 2.28 -12.40 1.59
C ASN A 22 2.61 -13.35 0.44
N LEU A 23 3.58 -13.01 -0.40
CA LEU A 23 4.04 -13.91 -1.46
C LEU A 23 4.68 -15.17 -0.87
N GLU A 24 5.48 -15.02 0.18
CA GLU A 24 6.12 -16.15 0.85
C GLU A 24 5.10 -17.05 1.55
N ILE A 25 4.13 -16.46 2.26
CA ILE A 25 3.02 -17.21 2.88
C ILE A 25 2.24 -17.99 1.80
N LYS A 26 1.95 -17.37 0.65
CA LYS A 26 1.27 -18.08 -0.46
C LYS A 26 2.06 -19.29 -0.93
N ARG A 27 3.39 -19.18 -1.06
CA ARG A 27 4.27 -20.31 -1.43
C ARG A 27 4.22 -21.41 -0.37
N GLN A 28 4.27 -21.06 0.90
CA GLN A 28 4.19 -22.02 2.01
C GLN A 28 2.85 -22.75 2.04
N CYS A 29 1.73 -22.04 1.86
CA CYS A 29 0.41 -22.65 1.70
C CYS A 29 0.36 -23.63 0.52
N SER A 30 0.89 -23.27 -0.65
CA SER A 30 0.94 -24.16 -1.81
C SER A 30 1.74 -25.43 -1.53
N LYS A 31 2.92 -25.29 -0.89
CA LYS A 31 3.76 -26.42 -0.52
C LYS A 31 3.05 -27.37 0.45
N LEU A 32 2.37 -26.84 1.47
CA LEU A 32 1.59 -27.64 2.41
C LEU A 32 0.46 -28.40 1.71
N LYS A 33 -0.26 -27.74 0.80
CA LYS A 33 -1.32 -28.38 0.00
C LYS A 33 -0.77 -29.54 -0.83
N GLU A 34 0.39 -29.36 -1.47
CA GLU A 34 1.06 -30.43 -2.21
C GLU A 34 1.47 -31.60 -1.31
N GLN A 35 2.02 -31.32 -0.12
CA GLN A 35 2.39 -32.34 0.85
C GLN A 35 1.17 -33.12 1.34
N MET A 36 0.08 -32.43 1.70
CA MET A 36 -1.18 -33.03 2.13
C MET A 36 -1.80 -33.89 1.02
N ASP A 37 -1.81 -33.41 -0.22
CA ASP A 37 -2.29 -34.19 -1.37
C ASP A 37 -1.44 -35.44 -1.61
N GLY A 38 -0.12 -35.34 -1.40
CA GLY A 38 0.79 -36.48 -1.46
C GLY A 38 0.44 -37.55 -0.42
N ILE A 39 0.27 -37.15 0.84
CA ILE A 39 -0.13 -38.04 1.94
C ILE A 39 -1.47 -38.70 1.63
N ARG A 40 -2.49 -37.91 1.26
CA ARG A 40 -3.83 -38.41 0.92
C ARG A 40 -3.79 -39.44 -0.21
N LYS A 41 -3.00 -39.19 -1.27
CA LYS A 41 -2.83 -40.15 -2.37
C LYS A 41 -2.13 -41.44 -1.93
N SER A 42 -1.10 -41.34 -1.07
CA SER A 42 -0.42 -42.53 -0.51
C SER A 42 -1.38 -43.37 0.32
N THR A 43 -2.09 -42.74 1.26
CA THR A 43 -3.07 -43.40 2.13
C THR A 43 -4.18 -44.06 1.32
N TRP A 44 -4.69 -43.38 0.28
CA TRP A 44 -5.69 -43.97 -0.61
C TRP A 44 -5.17 -45.21 -1.34
N ALA A 45 -3.94 -45.15 -1.85
CA ALA A 45 -3.32 -46.29 -2.54
C ALA A 45 -3.07 -47.47 -1.58
N GLU A 46 -2.66 -47.21 -0.35
CA GLU A 46 -2.50 -48.22 0.69
C GLU A 46 -3.83 -48.93 0.99
N VAL A 47 -4.87 -48.16 1.31
CA VAL A 47 -6.22 -48.67 1.61
C VAL A 47 -6.82 -49.43 0.42
N ALA A 48 -6.61 -48.95 -0.81
CA ALA A 48 -7.14 -49.59 -2.02
C ALA A 48 -6.47 -50.95 -2.34
N ASN A 49 -5.21 -51.13 -1.93
CA ASN A 49 -4.42 -52.33 -2.18
C ASN A 49 -4.40 -53.31 -1.01
N GLU A 50 -4.95 -52.92 0.14
CA GLU A 50 -4.95 -53.74 1.35
C GLU A 50 -5.78 -55.01 1.19
N LYS A 51 -5.15 -56.14 1.50
CA LYS A 51 -5.75 -57.46 1.40
C LYS A 51 -5.50 -58.27 2.66
N GLU A 52 -6.52 -59.00 3.08
CA GLU A 52 -6.47 -59.99 4.15
C GLU A 52 -6.95 -61.33 3.55
N ASP A 53 -6.16 -62.39 3.73
CA ASP A 53 -6.40 -63.70 3.12
C ASP A 53 -6.66 -63.66 1.60
N GLY A 54 -5.99 -62.74 0.90
CA GLY A 54 -6.10 -62.54 -0.55
C GLY A 54 -7.35 -61.79 -1.02
N LYS A 55 -8.27 -61.45 -0.11
CA LYS A 55 -9.46 -60.63 -0.39
C LYS A 55 -9.21 -59.19 -0.01
N LYS A 56 -9.80 -58.24 -0.75
CA LYS A 56 -9.73 -56.83 -0.40
C LYS A 56 -10.41 -56.59 0.94
N VAL A 57 -9.71 -55.94 1.87
CA VAL A 57 -10.27 -55.54 3.16
C VAL A 57 -11.40 -54.53 2.96
N TYR A 58 -11.22 -53.62 1.99
CA TYR A 58 -12.19 -52.57 1.65
C TYR A 58 -12.71 -52.73 0.22
N PRO A 59 -13.72 -53.60 -0.01
CA PRO A 59 -14.17 -53.99 -1.34
C PRO A 59 -14.88 -52.87 -2.13
N ASN A 60 -15.68 -52.03 -1.47
CA ASN A 60 -16.41 -50.93 -2.12
C ASN A 60 -15.71 -49.57 -1.95
N ALA A 61 -16.11 -48.56 -2.73
CA ALA A 61 -15.47 -47.24 -2.70
C ALA A 61 -15.75 -46.49 -1.39
N GLU A 62 -16.99 -46.51 -0.90
CA GLU A 62 -17.38 -45.80 0.33
C GLU A 62 -16.58 -46.27 1.55
N MET A 63 -16.36 -47.58 1.73
CA MET A 63 -15.54 -48.08 2.84
C MET A 63 -14.07 -47.69 2.71
N ARG A 64 -13.55 -47.57 1.47
CA ARG A 64 -12.19 -47.04 1.27
C ARG A 64 -12.11 -45.57 1.66
N ASP A 65 -13.09 -44.76 1.27
CA ASP A 65 -13.10 -43.33 1.58
C ASP A 65 -13.21 -43.10 3.09
N ILE A 66 -14.07 -43.85 3.79
CA ILE A 66 -14.20 -43.80 5.26
C ILE A 66 -12.87 -44.16 5.94
N GLU A 67 -12.22 -45.24 5.50
CA GLU A 67 -10.95 -45.67 6.10
C GLU A 67 -9.81 -44.69 5.81
N VAL A 68 -9.75 -44.13 4.60
CA VAL A 68 -8.76 -43.10 4.25
C VAL A 68 -8.91 -41.90 5.16
N GLU A 69 -10.13 -41.38 5.35
CA GLU A 69 -10.36 -40.23 6.24
C GLU A 69 -10.04 -40.58 7.71
N ARG A 70 -10.32 -41.82 8.16
CA ARG A 70 -9.90 -42.29 9.49
C ARG A 70 -8.38 -42.27 9.66
N ARG A 71 -7.63 -42.81 8.69
CA ARG A 71 -6.15 -42.83 8.73
C ARG A 71 -5.55 -41.44 8.62
N LEU A 72 -6.14 -40.55 7.82
CA LEU A 72 -5.72 -39.16 7.73
C LEU A 72 -5.98 -38.40 9.04
N ALA A 73 -7.09 -38.69 9.74
CA ALA A 73 -7.37 -38.12 11.06
C ALA A 73 -6.34 -38.54 12.12
N GLU A 74 -5.79 -39.76 12.00
CA GLU A 74 -4.76 -40.30 12.90
C GLU A 74 -3.32 -39.96 12.47
N SER A 75 -3.13 -39.42 11.26
CA SER A 75 -1.82 -39.05 10.73
C SER A 75 -1.34 -37.72 11.32
N ASN A 76 -0.39 -37.78 12.25
CA ASN A 76 0.22 -36.58 12.84
C ASN A 76 0.74 -35.60 11.78
N ASP A 77 1.53 -36.09 10.82
CA ASP A 77 2.08 -35.25 9.75
C ASP A 77 0.98 -34.54 8.93
N TYR A 78 -0.12 -35.23 8.62
CA TYR A 78 -1.24 -34.63 7.91
C TYR A 78 -1.93 -33.57 8.76
N GLN A 79 -2.20 -33.87 10.04
CA GLN A 79 -2.85 -32.94 10.96
C GLN A 79 -1.98 -31.71 11.27
N GLU A 80 -0.67 -31.88 11.43
CA GLU A 80 0.28 -30.77 11.59
C GLU A 80 0.28 -29.85 10.36
N ASN A 81 0.21 -30.43 9.16
CA ASN A 81 0.09 -29.66 7.92
C ASN A 81 -1.25 -28.93 7.82
N VAL A 82 -2.36 -29.53 8.25
CA VAL A 82 -3.68 -28.88 8.33
C VAL A 82 -3.62 -27.66 9.23
N ILE A 83 -3.14 -27.83 10.46
CA ILE A 83 -3.02 -26.74 11.45
C ILE A 83 -2.09 -25.63 10.92
N SER A 84 -0.96 -26.00 10.34
CA SER A 84 -0.02 -25.04 9.75
C SER A 84 -0.65 -24.25 8.62
N LEU A 85 -1.43 -24.92 7.76
CA LEU A 85 -2.12 -24.29 6.66
C LEU A 85 -3.15 -23.27 7.16
N GLU A 86 -3.94 -23.61 8.18
CA GLU A 86 -4.90 -22.69 8.81
C GLU A 86 -4.21 -21.45 9.40
N VAL A 87 -3.07 -21.64 10.09
CA VAL A 87 -2.27 -20.53 10.63
C VAL A 87 -1.79 -19.60 9.53
N PHE A 88 -1.25 -20.16 8.43
CA PHE A 88 -0.78 -19.37 7.31
C PHE A 88 -1.90 -18.64 6.57
N GLU A 89 -3.05 -19.29 6.36
CA GLU A 89 -4.22 -18.64 5.73
C GLU A 89 -4.77 -17.50 6.61
N ALA A 90 -4.81 -17.68 7.93
CA ALA A 90 -5.17 -16.61 8.86
C ALA A 90 -4.16 -15.46 8.84
N GLN A 91 -2.85 -15.76 8.78
CA GLN A 91 -1.81 -14.73 8.70
C GLN A 91 -1.87 -13.95 7.38
N LYS A 92 -2.11 -14.64 6.26
CA LYS A 92 -2.34 -14.02 4.95
C LYS A 92 -3.53 -13.04 5.01
N ALA A 93 -4.67 -13.48 5.55
CA ALA A 93 -5.85 -12.62 5.66
C ALA A 93 -5.57 -11.36 6.49
N ARG A 94 -4.87 -11.49 7.62
CA ARG A 94 -4.45 -10.35 8.46
C ARG A 94 -3.55 -9.38 7.70
N ASN A 95 -2.58 -9.90 6.96
CA ASN A 95 -1.68 -9.09 6.15
C ASN A 95 -2.40 -8.37 5.01
N GLU A 96 -3.33 -9.03 4.32
CA GLU A 96 -4.15 -8.42 3.25
C GLU A 96 -5.01 -7.28 3.80
N ILE A 97 -5.64 -7.44 4.97
CA ILE A 97 -6.37 -6.37 5.66
C ILE A 97 -5.43 -5.19 5.97
N LYS A 98 -4.27 -5.45 6.55
CA LYS A 98 -3.28 -4.42 6.91
C LYS A 98 -2.76 -3.68 5.68
N LEU A 99 -2.51 -4.40 4.59
CA LEU A 99 -2.09 -3.84 3.31
C LEU A 99 -3.15 -2.86 2.78
N GLN A 100 -4.42 -3.28 2.76
CA GLN A 100 -5.50 -2.44 2.26
C GLN A 100 -5.67 -1.18 3.12
N GLN A 101 -5.57 -1.30 4.44
CA GLN A 101 -5.59 -0.16 5.35
C GLN A 101 -4.46 0.83 5.06
N LEU A 102 -3.23 0.34 4.86
CA LEU A 102 -2.08 1.17 4.51
C LEU A 102 -2.24 1.88 3.16
N ILE A 103 -2.72 1.17 2.13
CA ILE A 103 -2.95 1.74 0.80
C ILE A 103 -4.02 2.85 0.86
N ASN A 104 -5.10 2.60 1.59
CA ASN A 104 -6.16 3.59 1.78
C ASN A 104 -5.63 4.82 2.50
N GLN A 105 -4.89 4.63 3.60
CA GLN A 105 -4.31 5.71 4.38
C GLN A 105 -3.30 6.52 3.55
N PHE A 106 -2.44 5.84 2.80
CA PHE A 106 -1.47 6.48 1.89
C PHE A 106 -2.16 7.37 0.85
N SER A 107 -3.25 6.88 0.27
CA SER A 107 -4.01 7.62 -0.73
C SER A 107 -4.62 8.91 -0.14
N VAL A 108 -5.18 8.81 1.07
CA VAL A 108 -5.72 9.96 1.81
C VAL A 108 -4.62 10.97 2.14
N ASP A 109 -3.48 10.51 2.65
CA ASP A 109 -2.38 11.39 3.06
C ASP A 109 -1.73 12.08 1.86
N ARG A 110 -1.59 11.36 0.74
CA ARG A 110 -1.15 11.94 -0.53
C ARG A 110 -2.13 13.01 -1.04
N TYR A 111 -3.44 12.79 -0.89
CA TYR A 111 -4.44 13.78 -1.26
C TYR A 111 -4.36 15.04 -0.37
N LYS A 112 -4.22 14.88 0.95
CA LYS A 112 -4.02 15.99 1.88
C LYS A 112 -2.76 16.80 1.55
N LEU A 113 -1.65 16.12 1.24
CA LEU A 113 -0.41 16.78 0.81
C LEU A 113 -0.65 17.61 -0.46
N ARG A 114 -1.34 17.04 -1.46
CA ARG A 114 -1.64 17.75 -2.71
C ARG A 114 -2.48 19.01 -2.47
N LEU A 115 -3.51 18.94 -1.64
CA LEU A 115 -4.33 20.10 -1.28
C LEU A 115 -3.48 21.17 -0.57
N TYR A 116 -2.70 20.77 0.44
CA TYR A 116 -1.81 21.68 1.15
C TYR A 116 -0.83 22.40 0.21
N THR A 117 -0.22 21.66 -0.72
CA THR A 117 0.69 22.25 -1.71
C THR A 117 -0.05 23.19 -2.65
N ALA A 118 -1.23 22.82 -3.14
CA ALA A 118 -2.04 23.67 -4.02
C ALA A 118 -2.41 25.00 -3.35
N GLU A 119 -2.90 24.97 -2.11
CA GLU A 119 -3.21 26.17 -1.33
C GLU A 119 -1.97 27.08 -1.13
N LYS A 120 -0.82 26.48 -0.85
CA LYS A 120 0.44 27.24 -0.69
C LYS A 120 0.89 27.87 -2.01
N THR A 121 0.77 27.15 -3.12
CA THR A 121 1.10 27.70 -4.45
C THR A 121 0.16 28.82 -4.86
N GLU A 122 -1.14 28.69 -4.56
CA GLU A 122 -2.13 29.72 -4.85
C GLU A 122 -1.84 30.99 -4.04
N ARG A 123 -1.61 30.87 -2.73
CA ARG A 123 -1.24 32.01 -1.89
C ARG A 123 0.05 32.68 -2.38
N ALA A 124 1.07 31.90 -2.72
CA ALA A 124 2.32 32.43 -3.25
C ALA A 124 2.10 33.18 -4.58
N ALA A 125 1.26 32.65 -5.47
CA ALA A 125 0.92 33.29 -6.74
C ALA A 125 0.17 34.61 -6.52
N THR A 126 -0.79 34.65 -5.60
CA THR A 126 -1.52 35.88 -5.24
C THR A 126 -0.57 36.94 -4.68
N THR A 127 0.27 36.59 -3.70
CA THR A 127 1.25 37.52 -3.14
C THR A 127 2.25 38.01 -4.18
N PHE A 128 2.67 37.15 -5.10
CA PHE A 128 3.55 37.55 -6.21
C PHE A 128 2.88 38.56 -7.14
N ASN A 129 1.61 38.33 -7.50
CA ASN A 129 0.84 39.23 -8.35
C ASN A 129 0.62 40.61 -7.67
N GLU A 130 0.31 40.62 -6.38
CA GLU A 130 0.22 41.85 -5.58
C GLU A 130 1.55 42.63 -5.56
N GLY A 131 2.67 41.92 -5.42
CA GLY A 131 4.01 42.49 -5.51
C GLY A 131 4.30 43.11 -6.89
N LEU A 132 3.97 42.40 -7.97
CA LEU A 132 4.09 42.94 -9.34
C LEU A 132 3.24 44.19 -9.54
N ASN A 133 2.00 44.19 -9.04
CA ASN A 133 1.12 45.35 -9.14
C ASN A 133 1.70 46.55 -8.37
N THR A 134 2.27 46.31 -7.19
CA THR A 134 2.95 47.34 -6.40
C THR A 134 4.14 47.93 -7.16
N LEU A 135 4.99 47.09 -7.75
CA LEU A 135 6.12 47.54 -8.57
C LEU A 135 5.67 48.34 -9.80
N TYR A 136 4.59 47.91 -10.46
CA TYR A 136 4.00 48.63 -11.58
C TYR A 136 3.53 50.03 -11.18
N HIS A 137 2.81 50.16 -10.06
CA HIS A 137 2.35 51.46 -9.56
C HIS A 137 3.52 52.36 -9.12
N LEU A 138 4.55 51.81 -8.47
CA LEU A 138 5.77 52.56 -8.15
C LEU A 138 6.50 53.05 -9.41
N GLY A 139 6.61 52.20 -10.43
CA GLY A 139 7.16 52.57 -11.72
C GLY A 139 6.41 53.74 -12.35
N LYS A 140 5.08 53.72 -12.33
CA LYS A 140 4.24 54.84 -12.78
C LYS A 140 4.54 56.12 -12.01
N ILE A 141 4.61 56.06 -10.68
CA ILE A 141 4.92 57.23 -9.84
C ILE A 141 6.28 57.81 -10.22
N ILE A 142 7.32 56.99 -10.35
CA ILE A 142 8.67 57.43 -10.75
C ILE A 142 8.64 58.08 -12.14
N THR A 143 7.95 57.49 -13.12
CA THR A 143 7.82 58.10 -14.44
C THR A 143 7.10 59.43 -14.41
N THR A 144 6.05 59.57 -13.60
CA THR A 144 5.34 60.84 -13.41
C THR A 144 6.25 61.89 -12.78
N PHE A 145 7.00 61.54 -11.73
CA PHE A 145 7.96 62.46 -11.09
C PHE A 145 9.07 62.93 -12.04
N LYS A 146 9.59 62.04 -12.90
CA LYS A 146 10.58 62.41 -13.93
C LYS A 146 10.00 63.27 -15.06
N ALA A 147 8.69 63.24 -15.26
CA ALA A 147 7.99 64.05 -16.25
C ALA A 147 7.53 65.42 -15.70
N ILE A 148 7.70 65.67 -14.40
CA ILE A 148 7.52 67.01 -13.83
C ILE A 148 8.75 67.84 -14.26
N PRO A 149 8.58 68.91 -15.07
CA PRO A 149 9.71 69.74 -15.46
C PRO A 149 10.37 70.33 -14.22
N GLU A 150 11.71 70.35 -14.19
CA GLU A 150 12.48 71.07 -13.18
C GLU A 150 11.85 72.44 -12.97
N PHE A 151 11.53 72.75 -11.72
CA PHE A 151 11.09 74.07 -11.30
C PHE A 151 12.04 75.09 -11.92
N MET A 152 11.60 75.80 -12.97
CA MET A 152 12.40 76.86 -13.56
C MET A 152 12.74 77.85 -12.44
N PRO A 153 14.00 78.28 -12.31
CA PRO A 153 14.34 79.33 -11.37
C PRO A 153 13.49 80.56 -11.72
N ARG A 154 12.79 81.12 -10.72
CA ARG A 154 12.17 82.43 -10.86
C ARG A 154 13.28 83.40 -11.22
N GLU A 155 13.23 83.99 -12.41
CA GLU A 155 14.01 85.17 -12.72
C GLU A 155 13.63 86.25 -11.70
N GLU A 156 14.55 86.53 -10.78
CA GLU A 156 14.56 87.74 -9.97
C GLU A 156 14.78 88.93 -10.91
N ASN A 157 13.70 89.46 -11.48
CA ASN A 157 13.73 90.81 -12.02
C ASN A 157 13.71 91.80 -10.85
N CYS A 158 14.90 92.18 -10.40
CA CYS A 158 15.13 93.44 -9.69
C CYS A 158 14.89 94.61 -10.66
N PRO A 159 14.16 95.65 -10.23
CA PRO A 159 14.48 97.01 -10.64
C PRO A 159 14.76 97.88 -9.40
N PHE A 160 15.89 98.60 -9.53
CA PHE A 160 16.43 99.73 -8.78
C PHE A 160 15.56 100.43 -7.72
#